data_AF-A0A2K4X628-F1
#
_entry.id   AF-A0A2K4X628-F1
#
_cell.length_a   1.000
_cell.length_b   1.000
_cell.length_c   1.000
_cell.angle_alpha   90.00
_cell.angle_beta   90.00
_cell.angle_gamma   90.00
#
_symmetry.space_group_name_H-M   'P 1'
#
loop_
_entity.id
_entity.type
_entity.pdbx_description
1 polymer ?
#
loop_
_entity_poly.entity_id
_entity_poly.type
_entity_poly.pdbx_seq_one_letter_code
_entity_poly.pdbx_strand_id
1 'polypeptide(L)' 'MESIYTQPIKAQIEFAKKFRGNDNLIEGLDYTMQNGYMVFSKWFFLKRGTCCKNGCKNCPYGYKK' A
#
# COMPACT_ATOMS: atom_id res chain seq x y z
N MET A 1 15.38 10.36 -11.24
CA MET A 1 14.99 9.42 -10.17
C MET A 1 13.70 8.75 -10.59
N GLU A 2 13.73 7.46 -10.91
CA GLU A 2 12.51 6.72 -11.21
C GLU A 2 11.79 6.37 -9.91
N SER A 3 10.48 6.64 -9.86
CA SER A 3 9.65 6.25 -8.71
C SER A 3 9.39 4.75 -8.73
N ILE A 4 9.40 4.09 -7.57
CA ILE A 4 9.10 2.65 -7.47
C ILE A 4 7.70 2.32 -8.05
N TYR A 5 6.82 3.32 -8.09
CA TYR A 5 5.45 3.16 -8.53
C TYR A 5 5.27 2.99 -10.04
N THR A 6 6.32 3.26 -10.84
CA THR A 6 6.32 3.02 -12.30
C THR A 6 6.72 1.59 -12.66
N GLN A 7 7.27 0.82 -11.71
CA GLN A 7 7.74 -0.54 -11.93
C GLN A 7 6.60 -1.56 -11.92
N PRO A 8 6.77 -2.78 -12.46
CA PRO A 8 5.76 -3.84 -12.36
C PRO A 8 5.36 -4.13 -10.92
N ILE A 9 4.09 -4.47 -10.68
CA ILE A 9 3.54 -4.69 -9.34
C ILE A 9 4.35 -5.70 -8.50
N LYS A 10 4.88 -6.74 -9.14
CA LYS A 10 5.75 -7.74 -8.49
C LYS A 10 7.00 -7.08 -7.90
N ALA A 11 7.67 -6.21 -8.65
CA ALA A 11 8.85 -5.49 -8.18
C ALA A 11 8.51 -4.54 -7.02
N GLN A 12 7.37 -3.85 -7.09
CA GLN A 12 6.88 -2.99 -5.99
C GLN A 12 6.68 -3.80 -4.70
N ILE A 13 6.09 -4.99 -4.81
CA ILE A 13 5.84 -5.89 -3.69
C ILE A 13 7.15 -6.45 -3.14
N GLU A 14 8.09 -6.88 -3.99
CA GLU A 14 9.40 -7.38 -3.54
C GLU A 14 10.20 -6.31 -2.80
N PHE A 15 10.11 -5.05 -3.22
CA PHE A 15 10.71 -3.94 -2.49
C PHE A 15 10.03 -3.74 -1.13
N ALA A 16 8.69 -3.66 -1.11
CA ALA A 16 7.91 -3.42 0.11
C ALA A 16 8.01 -4.58 1.13
N LYS A 17 8.28 -5.81 0.67
CA LYS A 17 8.52 -6.99 1.53
C LYS A 17 9.56 -6.76 2.62
N LYS A 18 10.61 -6.00 2.31
CA LYS A 18 11.71 -5.69 3.24
C LYS A 18 11.25 -4.91 4.48
N PHE A 19 10.07 -4.30 4.40
CA PHE A 19 9.47 -3.48 5.46
C PHE A 19 8.26 -4.16 6.11
N ARG A 20 8.02 -5.45 5.85
CA ARG A 20 7.02 -6.25 6.58
C ARG A 20 7.54 -6.53 7.99
N GLY A 21 6.72 -6.30 9.01
CA GLY A 21 7.06 -6.57 10.40
C GLY A 21 7.34 -5.34 11.27
N ASN A 22 7.14 -4.13 10.75
CA ASN A 22 6.95 -2.96 11.61
C ASN A 22 5.45 -2.83 11.92
N ASP A 23 5.08 -3.13 13.16
CA ASP A 23 3.68 -3.11 13.62
C ASP A 23 3.14 -1.68 13.76
N ASN A 24 4.03 -0.68 13.77
CA ASN A 24 3.66 0.72 13.83
C ASN A 24 3.29 1.25 12.45
N LEU A 25 2.04 1.70 12.31
CA LEU A 25 1.59 2.44 11.14
C LEU A 25 2.07 3.88 11.19
N ILE A 26 2.69 4.34 10.12
CA ILE A 26 3.23 5.70 10.03
C ILE A 26 2.24 6.57 9.26
N GLU A 27 1.68 7.60 9.91
CA GLU A 27 0.85 8.60 9.23
C GLU A 27 1.66 9.35 8.16
N GLY A 28 1.03 9.62 7.01
CA GLY A 28 1.68 10.19 5.82
C GLY A 28 2.38 9.17 4.93
N LEU A 29 2.68 7.96 5.43
CA LEU A 29 3.28 6.88 4.66
C LEU A 29 2.33 5.69 4.48
N ASP A 30 1.83 5.12 5.57
CA ASP A 30 0.95 3.96 5.58
C ASP A 30 -0.52 4.34 5.47
N TYR A 31 -0.89 5.49 6.02
CA TYR A 31 -2.25 6.00 5.99
C TYR A 31 -2.26 7.52 6.10
N THR A 32 -3.42 8.11 5.84
CA THR A 32 -3.73 9.52 6.14
C THR A 32 -5.06 9.57 6.89
N MET A 33 -5.22 10.52 7.80
CA MET A 33 -6.52 10.78 8.42
C MET A 33 -7.39 11.64 7.51
N GLN A 34 -8.61 11.17 7.22
CA GLN A 34 -9.60 11.94 6.46
C GLN A 34 -10.95 11.80 7.15
N ASN A 35 -11.53 12.93 7.59
CA ASN A 35 -12.82 12.98 8.27
C ASN A 35 -12.95 12.00 9.46
N GLY A 36 -11.87 11.85 10.25
CA GLY A 36 -11.83 10.92 11.39
C GLY A 36 -11.59 9.45 11.03
N TYR A 37 -11.43 9.13 9.73
CA TYR A 37 -11.13 7.77 9.27
C TYR A 37 -9.68 7.62 8.82
N MET A 38 -9.07 6.48 9.13
CA MET A 38 -7.78 6.07 8.56
C MET A 38 -7.95 5.62 7.11
N VAL A 39 -7.33 6.33 6.17
CA VAL A 39 -7.31 6.00 4.75
C VAL A 39 -5.94 5.42 4.39
N PHE A 40 -5.87 4.09 4.28
CA PHE A 40 -4.63 3.37 3.93
C PHE A 40 -4.10 3.74 2.56
N SER A 41 -2.78 3.94 2.49
CA SER A 41 -2.05 4.30 1.27
C SER A 41 -1.78 3.07 0.39
N LYS A 42 -1.32 3.35 -0.84
CA LYS A 42 -0.81 2.29 -1.73
C LYS A 42 0.36 1.53 -1.09
N TRP A 43 1.23 2.23 -0.37
CA TRP A 43 2.41 1.65 0.30
C TRP A 43 2.01 0.62 1.36
N PHE A 44 1.02 0.92 2.18
CA PHE A 44 0.50 -0.03 3.17
C PHE A 44 0.05 -1.34 2.52
N PHE A 45 -0.68 -1.27 1.41
CA PHE A 45 -1.11 -2.47 0.69
C PHE A 45 0.04 -3.23 0.01
N LEU A 46 1.07 -2.53 -0.47
CA LEU A 46 2.29 -3.16 -1.00
C LEU A 46 3.06 -3.90 0.11
N LYS A 47 3.20 -3.29 1.30
CA LYS A 47 3.76 -3.95 2.49
C LYS A 47 2.94 -5.18 2.85
N ARG A 48 1.60 -5.09 2.90
CA ARG A 48 0.73 -6.25 3.13
C ARG A 48 0.98 -7.37 2.12
N GLY A 49 1.21 -7.02 0.86
CA GLY A 49 1.70 -7.98 -0.14
C GLY A 49 0.64 -8.85 -0.80
N THR A 50 -0.60 -8.79 -0.34
CA THR A 50 -1.73 -9.55 -0.89
C THR A 50 -2.93 -8.65 -1.15
N CYS A 51 -3.72 -9.00 -2.17
CA CYS A 51 -4.99 -8.33 -2.46
C CYS A 51 -6.10 -8.92 -1.60
N CYS A 52 -6.81 -8.09 -0.83
CA CYS A 52 -7.94 -8.51 0.00
C CYS A 52 -9.29 -8.54 -0.73
N LYS A 53 -9.34 -8.13 -2.01
CA LYS A 53 -10.56 -8.11 -2.85
C LYS A 53 -11.74 -7.29 -2.28
N ASN A 54 -11.46 -6.26 -1.48
CA ASN A 54 -12.50 -5.36 -0.93
C ASN A 54 -12.75 -4.10 -1.78
N GLY A 55 -12.16 -3.99 -2.98
CA GLY A 55 -12.33 -2.80 -3.83
C GLY A 55 -11.73 -1.51 -3.24
N CYS A 56 -10.59 -1.60 -2.56
CA CYS A 56 -9.99 -0.47 -1.84
C CYS A 56 -9.61 0.70 -2.79
N LYS A 57 -9.84 1.95 -2.34
CA LYS A 57 -9.50 3.18 -3.08
C LYS A 57 -8.04 3.23 -3.58
N ASN A 58 -7.09 2.86 -2.72
CA ASN A 58 -5.65 2.89 -3.02
C ASN A 58 -5.07 1.51 -3.39
N CYS A 59 -5.89 0.61 -3.96
CA CYS A 59 -5.49 -0.75 -4.29
C CYS A 59 -4.34 -0.79 -5.33
N PRO A 60 -3.15 -1.31 -5.00
CA PRO A 60 -2.05 -1.40 -5.96
C PRO A 60 -2.28 -2.49 -7.03
N TYR A 61 -3.24 -3.39 -6.81
CA TYR A 61 -3.55 -4.51 -7.70
C TYR A 61 -4.61 -4.17 -8.77
N GLY A 62 -5.18 -2.97 -8.74
CA GLY A 62 -6.23 -2.56 -9.68
C GLY A 62 -7.60 -3.24 -9.50
N TYR A 63 -7.78 -4.07 -8.46
CA TYR A 63 -9.06 -4.72 -8.18
C TYR A 63 -10.14 -3.68 -7.80
N LYS A 64 -11.29 -3.76 -8.48
CA LYS A 64 -12.51 -3.00 -8.21
C LYS A 64 -13.66 -4.00 -8.00
N LYS A 65 -14.60 -3.67 -7.10
CA LYS A 65 -15.79 -4.48 -6.86
C LYS A 65 -16.86 -4.15 -7.89
#